data_AF-A0A6A6UZM1-F1
#
_entry.id   AF-A0A6A6UZM1-F1
#
_cell.length_a   1.000
_cell.length_b   1.000
_cell.length_c   1.000
_cell.angle_alpha   90.00
_cell.angle_beta   90.00
_cell.angle_gamma   90.00
#
_symmetry.space_group_name_H-M   'P 1'
#
loop_
_entity.id
_entity.type
_entity.pdbx_description
1 polymer ?
#
loop_
_entity_poly.entity_id
_entity_poly.type
_entity_poly.pdbx_seq_one_letter_code
_entity_poly.pdbx_strand_id
1 'polypeptide(L)'
;MPATFRRAGQHSYEPLPRASFESDDLPDLERSASNASWMSRFAESLPLKRMSSASTYTHYITPRRRKRSLLRAVYWCLCVSPYICITLVLLVSLFFPSYTKPPPHYRELYQASVRSSEPGRANPHNEKIFIVASLYEKAGELTSGAWGDAVLSLVDLLGPDNVYLSVYEDNPSEATLNSLNTFKSRVNCNSSIIGEELDLKTLPRVPLPNGTTRLKRIAFLAEVRNRALAPLETSPVRFDRLLYINDVVFNPIEAAQLVLNTNTDPTTGRASYSAACAVDFINPFKFYDRYATRDMDGYTTGIPFFPWFTSAGSAISRTAVLANSDAVPVRSCWGGMTAFDAKWFQHRQYPNNTDIESTIDNTTLAPLRFRYEKATFWDSSECCLIHADLAYLSSGTGMPANSNIYMNPYIRVAYDSSTLSWLSLSRRPEYLYSVIHDWLNKWIGFPGTNERMNEEPGETYTDTMWAYDDPERAFAPNASGTEVFKGHWEKKEHVALPGGFCGGRQLLVINEDRTQGEGKWGKILAPSPPERR
;
A
#
# COMPACT_ATOMS: atom_id res chain seq x y z
N MET A 1 -0.38 37.53 35.34
CA MET A 1 0.30 36.77 34.26
C MET A 1 -0.03 35.30 34.46
N PRO A 2 -0.84 34.65 33.61
CA PRO A 2 -1.05 33.21 33.69
C PRO A 2 -0.25 32.48 32.61
N ALA A 3 0.43 31.42 33.04
CA ALA A 3 1.19 30.50 32.22
C ALA A 3 0.26 29.65 31.33
N THR A 4 0.57 29.60 30.04
CA THR A 4 -0.09 28.70 29.08
C THR A 4 0.73 27.41 29.00
N PHE A 5 0.08 26.30 29.38
CA PHE A 5 0.57 24.95 29.15
C PHE A 5 0.79 24.72 27.64
N ARG A 6 2.05 24.52 27.23
CA ARG A 6 2.38 23.95 25.92
C ARG A 6 2.13 22.45 25.99
N ARG A 7 1.19 21.96 25.19
CA ARG A 7 1.02 20.55 24.86
C ARG A 7 2.35 19.99 24.34
N ALA A 8 2.79 18.89 24.94
CA ALA A 8 3.95 18.13 24.49
C ALA A 8 3.80 17.71 23.02
N GLY A 9 4.92 17.76 22.30
CA GLY A 9 4.99 17.57 20.87
C GLY A 9 4.56 16.18 20.40
N GLN A 10 3.96 16.14 19.21
CA GLN A 10 3.85 14.95 18.39
C GLN A 10 5.20 14.23 18.32
N HIS A 11 5.24 13.00 18.84
CA HIS A 11 6.36 12.09 18.69
C HIS A 11 6.45 11.67 17.21
N SER A 12 7.62 11.90 16.60
CA SER A 12 7.91 11.55 15.20
C SER A 12 8.28 10.07 15.13
N TYR A 13 7.27 9.21 15.11
CA TYR A 13 7.41 7.82 14.68
C TYR A 13 7.70 7.82 13.16
N GLU A 14 8.72 7.08 12.73
CA GLU A 14 9.02 6.85 11.31
C GLU A 14 8.49 5.44 11.02
N PRO A 15 7.29 5.30 10.41
CA PRO A 15 6.71 4.01 10.07
C PRO A 15 7.70 3.19 9.26
N LEU A 16 7.65 1.86 9.24
CA LEU A 16 8.35 1.02 8.25
C LEU A 16 8.19 1.66 6.87
N PRO A 17 9.22 2.33 6.29
CA PRO A 17 8.98 2.95 5.01
C PRO A 17 9.25 1.97 3.89
N ARG A 18 8.35 1.66 2.95
CA ARG A 18 7.24 2.37 2.28
C ARG A 18 7.48 2.09 0.80
N ALA A 19 7.06 0.95 0.26
CA ALA A 19 7.44 0.56 -1.11
C ALA A 19 7.07 1.66 -2.16
N SER A 20 6.11 2.54 -1.86
CA SER A 20 5.81 3.75 -2.64
C SER A 20 6.72 4.95 -2.32
N PHE A 21 7.70 5.23 -3.19
CA PHE A 21 8.19 6.61 -3.42
C PHE A 21 7.24 7.42 -4.33
N GLU A 22 6.33 6.74 -5.04
CA GLU A 22 5.34 7.38 -5.93
C GLU A 22 4.33 8.30 -5.23
N SER A 23 4.28 8.31 -3.89
CA SER A 23 3.43 9.26 -3.16
C SER A 23 3.99 10.69 -3.15
N ASP A 24 5.28 10.84 -3.44
CA ASP A 24 6.01 12.10 -3.54
C ASP A 24 6.22 12.53 -5.01
N ASP A 25 6.13 11.60 -5.97
CA ASP A 25 6.23 11.85 -7.42
C ASP A 25 4.90 12.32 -8.05
N LEU A 26 4.25 13.34 -7.47
CA LEU A 26 3.52 14.27 -8.35
C LEU A 26 4.60 15.11 -9.02
N PRO A 27 4.50 15.46 -10.32
CA PRO A 27 5.48 16.35 -10.94
C PRO A 27 5.62 17.58 -10.04
N ASP A 28 6.84 17.81 -9.55
CA ASP A 28 7.20 19.08 -8.92
C ASP A 28 6.85 20.14 -9.96
N LEU A 29 5.70 20.78 -9.78
CA LEU A 29 5.44 22.08 -10.38
C LEU A 29 6.59 22.94 -9.89
N GLU A 30 7.59 23.15 -10.76
CA GLU A 30 8.78 23.94 -10.48
C GLU A 30 8.35 25.14 -9.65
N ARG A 31 8.69 25.10 -8.36
CA ARG A 31 8.50 26.24 -7.48
C ARG A 31 9.56 27.24 -7.92
N SER A 32 9.20 28.05 -8.91
CA SER A 32 9.96 29.22 -9.29
C SER A 32 10.19 30.04 -8.02
N ALA A 33 11.43 30.01 -7.54
CA ALA A 33 11.90 30.86 -6.47
C ALA A 33 12.08 32.27 -7.06
N SER A 34 11.00 33.01 -7.28
CA SER A 34 11.01 34.46 -7.13
C SER A 34 9.61 35.07 -7.19
N ASN A 35 9.41 36.01 -6.27
CA ASN A 35 8.43 37.09 -6.24
C ASN A 35 6.97 36.69 -5.97
N ALA A 36 6.46 37.19 -4.83
CA ALA A 36 5.07 37.33 -4.42
C ALA A 36 4.05 36.68 -5.37
N SER A 37 3.52 35.53 -4.96
CA SER A 37 2.60 34.71 -5.76
C SER A 37 1.55 35.57 -6.45
N TRP A 38 1.21 35.25 -7.71
CA TRP A 38 0.04 35.82 -8.36
C TRP A 38 -1.14 35.83 -7.38
N MET A 39 -1.34 34.74 -6.62
CA MET A 39 -2.41 34.65 -5.62
C MET A 39 -2.35 35.74 -4.53
N SER A 40 -1.17 36.19 -4.08
CA SER A 40 -1.06 37.30 -3.13
C SER A 40 -1.35 38.65 -3.80
N ARG A 41 -0.95 38.84 -5.06
CA ARG A 41 -1.32 40.04 -5.85
C ARG A 41 -2.81 40.05 -6.20
N PHE A 42 -3.41 38.89 -6.44
CA PHE A 42 -4.85 38.73 -6.65
C PHE A 42 -5.62 38.95 -5.35
N ALA A 43 -5.13 38.44 -4.21
CA ALA A 43 -5.73 38.64 -2.88
C ALA A 43 -5.65 40.10 -2.42
N GLU A 44 -4.60 40.84 -2.77
CA GLU A 44 -4.53 42.30 -2.57
C GLU A 44 -5.39 43.08 -3.56
N SER A 45 -5.62 42.57 -4.78
CA SER A 45 -6.53 43.18 -5.76
C SER A 45 -8.02 42.88 -5.50
N LEU A 46 -8.30 41.84 -4.71
CA LEU A 46 -9.66 41.45 -4.34
C LEU A 46 -10.13 42.34 -3.19
N PRO A 47 -11.27 43.03 -3.33
CA PRO A 47 -11.75 43.98 -2.34
C PRO A 47 -12.43 43.27 -1.16
N LEU A 48 -11.80 42.26 -0.57
CA LEU A 48 -12.34 41.49 0.56
C LEU A 48 -12.54 42.35 1.82
N LYS A 49 -11.76 43.43 1.99
CA LYS A 49 -11.96 44.42 3.07
C LYS A 49 -13.12 45.40 2.84
N ARG A 50 -13.70 45.47 1.64
CA ARG A 50 -14.90 46.28 1.34
C ARG A 50 -16.21 45.49 1.38
N MET A 51 -16.12 44.16 1.50
CA MET A 51 -17.28 43.25 1.45
C MET A 51 -17.98 43.04 2.79
N SER A 52 -17.43 43.54 3.90
CA SER A 52 -18.04 43.45 5.23
C SER A 52 -19.03 44.58 5.57
N SER A 53 -19.25 45.55 4.66
CA SER A 53 -20.19 46.64 4.91
C SER A 53 -21.58 46.32 4.33
N ALA A 54 -22.60 46.35 5.19
CA ALA A 54 -24.00 46.10 4.81
C ALA A 54 -24.53 47.05 3.72
N SER A 55 -23.92 48.23 3.56
CA SER A 55 -24.25 49.21 2.50
C SER A 55 -23.73 48.81 1.12
N THR A 56 -22.67 48.01 1.06
CA THR A 56 -22.13 47.47 -0.19
C THR A 56 -22.99 46.30 -0.68
N TYR A 57 -23.50 45.49 0.27
CA TYR A 57 -24.46 44.41 0.02
C TYR A 57 -25.76 44.90 -0.64
N THR A 58 -26.37 45.97 -0.11
CA THR A 58 -27.58 46.57 -0.70
C THR A 58 -27.32 47.18 -2.08
N HIS A 59 -26.13 47.74 -2.31
CA HIS A 59 -25.77 48.38 -3.58
C HIS A 59 -25.55 47.38 -4.73
N TYR A 60 -25.13 46.14 -4.45
CA TYR A 60 -24.98 45.07 -5.45
C TYR A 60 -26.28 44.34 -5.79
N ILE A 61 -27.31 44.43 -4.95
CA ILE A 61 -28.58 43.72 -5.14
C ILE A 61 -29.56 44.51 -6.04
N THR A 62 -29.37 45.82 -6.22
CA THR A 62 -30.29 46.67 -7.02
C THR A 62 -30.25 46.37 -8.54
N PRO A 63 -31.40 46.36 -9.26
CA PRO A 63 -31.54 45.66 -10.55
C PRO A 63 -31.34 46.53 -11.81
N ARG A 64 -30.49 47.57 -11.79
CA ARG A 64 -30.61 48.65 -12.80
C ARG A 64 -29.59 48.78 -13.95
N ARG A 65 -28.49 48.02 -14.12
CA ARG A 65 -27.62 48.15 -15.34
C ARG A 65 -26.88 46.87 -15.80
N ARG A 66 -26.98 46.54 -17.10
CA ARG A 66 -26.45 45.33 -17.79
C ARG A 66 -24.93 45.08 -17.64
N LYS A 67 -24.07 46.11 -17.64
CA LYS A 67 -22.59 45.93 -17.61
C LYS A 67 -22.01 45.52 -16.24
N ARG A 68 -22.78 45.61 -15.15
CA ARG A 68 -22.38 45.17 -13.79
C ARG A 68 -22.82 43.73 -13.46
N SER A 69 -23.42 43.04 -14.43
CA SER A 69 -23.93 41.68 -14.30
C SER A 69 -22.82 40.64 -14.11
N LEU A 70 -21.69 40.76 -14.83
CA LEU A 70 -20.58 39.80 -14.74
C LEU A 70 -19.88 39.84 -13.38
N LEU A 71 -19.52 41.02 -12.87
CA LEU A 71 -18.91 41.17 -11.54
C LEU A 71 -19.86 40.70 -10.42
N ARG A 72 -21.17 40.99 -10.55
CA ARG A 72 -22.20 40.49 -9.64
C ARG A 72 -22.30 38.96 -9.73
N ALA A 73 -22.29 38.38 -10.93
CA ALA A 73 -22.32 36.94 -11.13
C ALA A 73 -21.08 36.26 -10.55
N VAL A 74 -19.87 36.79 -10.80
CA VAL A 74 -18.62 36.29 -10.22
C VAL A 74 -18.68 36.35 -8.69
N TYR A 75 -19.13 37.46 -8.12
CA TYR A 75 -19.31 37.58 -6.67
C TYR A 75 -20.31 36.57 -6.12
N TRP A 76 -21.49 36.43 -6.74
CA TRP A 76 -22.49 35.45 -6.33
C TRP A 76 -21.97 34.02 -6.47
N CYS A 77 -21.23 33.69 -7.52
CA CYS A 77 -20.57 32.39 -7.68
C CYS A 77 -19.55 32.14 -6.55
N LEU A 78 -18.71 33.12 -6.22
CA LEU A 78 -17.71 32.99 -5.15
C LEU A 78 -18.34 32.88 -3.76
N CYS A 79 -19.42 33.62 -3.50
CA CYS A 79 -20.09 33.57 -2.19
C CYS A 79 -21.01 32.36 -2.04
N VAL A 80 -21.68 31.89 -3.10
CA VAL A 80 -22.65 30.79 -3.04
C VAL A 80 -21.99 29.42 -3.24
N SER A 81 -20.90 29.33 -4.00
CA SER A 81 -20.22 28.05 -4.25
C SER A 81 -19.81 27.29 -2.98
N PRO A 82 -19.30 27.91 -1.90
CA PRO A 82 -18.96 27.17 -0.68
C PRO A 82 -20.20 26.56 -0.03
N TYR A 83 -21.33 27.29 -0.01
CA TYR A 83 -22.59 26.78 0.55
C TYR A 83 -23.17 25.65 -0.31
N ILE A 84 -23.08 25.74 -1.64
CA ILE A 84 -23.47 24.64 -2.53
C ILE A 84 -22.58 23.42 -2.27
N CYS A 85 -21.25 23.60 -2.21
CA CYS A 85 -20.32 22.50 -1.95
C CYS A 85 -20.58 21.84 -0.59
N ILE A 86 -20.77 22.62 0.48
CA ILE A 86 -21.10 22.09 1.80
C ILE A 86 -22.45 21.35 1.76
N THR A 87 -23.47 21.95 1.15
CA THR A 87 -24.79 21.31 1.02
C THR A 87 -24.68 19.99 0.27
N LEU A 88 -23.93 19.96 -0.83
CA LEU A 88 -23.70 18.76 -1.63
C LEU A 88 -22.96 17.67 -0.82
N VAL A 89 -21.91 18.04 -0.09
CA VAL A 89 -21.17 17.13 0.81
C VAL A 89 -22.11 16.55 1.87
N LEU A 90 -22.95 17.37 2.50
CA LEU A 90 -23.91 16.92 3.51
C LEU A 90 -24.96 15.99 2.92
N LEU A 91 -25.54 16.34 1.76
CA LEU A 91 -26.55 15.53 1.07
C LEU A 91 -25.98 14.17 0.65
N VAL A 92 -24.82 14.14 0.00
CA VAL A 92 -24.19 12.86 -0.40
C VAL A 92 -23.80 12.04 0.82
N SER A 93 -23.22 12.65 1.84
CA SER A 93 -22.85 11.94 3.08
C SER A 93 -24.04 11.32 3.81
N LEU A 94 -25.24 11.89 3.65
CA LEU A 94 -26.46 11.41 4.29
C LEU A 94 -27.17 10.34 3.45
N PHE A 95 -27.35 10.59 2.15
CA PHE A 95 -28.18 9.75 1.28
C PHE A 95 -27.41 8.69 0.51
N PHE A 96 -26.15 8.97 0.15
CA PHE A 96 -25.30 8.09 -0.66
C PHE A 96 -23.91 7.89 -0.02
N PRO A 97 -23.83 7.43 1.25
CA PRO A 97 -22.54 7.25 1.90
C PRO A 97 -21.75 6.06 1.31
N SER A 98 -20.51 6.31 0.93
CA SER A 98 -19.56 5.30 0.43
C SER A 98 -19.16 4.31 1.53
N TYR A 99 -19.24 3.00 1.26
CA TYR A 99 -18.79 1.91 2.16
C TYR A 99 -19.19 2.04 3.64
N THR A 100 -20.40 2.55 3.93
CA THR A 100 -20.95 2.59 5.31
C THR A 100 -22.06 1.57 5.55
N LYS A 101 -22.53 0.90 4.50
CA LYS A 101 -23.60 -0.11 4.56
C LYS A 101 -22.97 -1.48 4.26
N PRO A 102 -22.42 -2.18 5.26
CA PRO A 102 -21.77 -3.46 5.03
C PRO A 102 -22.79 -4.54 4.65
N PRO A 103 -22.42 -5.49 3.78
CA PRO A 103 -23.17 -6.72 3.53
C PRO A 103 -23.62 -7.47 4.80
N PRO A 104 -24.69 -8.30 4.73
CA PRO A 104 -25.23 -9.01 5.89
C PRO A 104 -24.21 -9.86 6.67
N HIS A 105 -23.34 -10.60 5.97
CA HIS A 105 -22.36 -11.48 6.59
C HIS A 105 -21.38 -10.73 7.51
N TYR A 106 -20.99 -9.49 7.18
CA TYR A 106 -20.15 -8.67 8.07
C TYR A 106 -20.90 -8.23 9.33
N ARG A 107 -22.21 -7.92 9.18
CA ARG A 107 -23.06 -7.56 10.34
C ARG A 107 -23.26 -8.74 11.26
N GLU A 108 -23.39 -9.94 10.72
CA GLU A 108 -23.48 -11.18 11.49
C GLU A 108 -22.20 -11.43 12.29
N LEU A 109 -21.03 -11.34 11.64
CA LEU A 109 -19.75 -11.48 12.34
C LEU A 109 -19.56 -10.41 13.43
N TYR A 110 -19.92 -9.16 13.14
CA TYR A 110 -19.87 -8.07 14.11
C TYR A 110 -20.77 -8.36 15.31
N GLN A 111 -22.01 -8.82 15.08
CA GLN A 111 -22.92 -9.17 16.17
C GLN A 111 -22.42 -10.34 17.00
N ALA A 112 -21.86 -11.38 16.37
CA ALA A 112 -21.24 -12.49 17.08
C ALA A 112 -20.06 -12.02 17.96
N SER A 113 -19.24 -11.11 17.42
CA SER A 113 -18.06 -10.54 18.08
C SER A 113 -18.38 -9.68 19.31
N VAL A 114 -19.54 -9.02 19.32
CA VAL A 114 -19.95 -8.09 20.40
C VAL A 114 -20.87 -8.75 21.43
N ARG A 115 -21.61 -9.81 21.05
CA ARG A 115 -22.55 -10.50 21.96
C ARG A 115 -21.88 -11.42 22.97
N SER A 116 -20.68 -11.91 22.67
CA SER A 116 -19.94 -12.84 23.50
C SER A 116 -18.59 -12.26 23.89
N SER A 117 -18.08 -12.66 25.04
CA SER A 117 -16.69 -12.45 25.46
C SER A 117 -15.83 -13.71 25.34
N GLU A 118 -16.40 -14.82 24.87
CA GLU A 118 -15.66 -16.06 24.68
C GLU A 118 -14.62 -15.91 23.55
N PRO A 119 -13.42 -16.49 23.72
CA PRO A 119 -12.43 -16.54 22.66
C PRO A 119 -12.94 -17.30 21.43
N GLY A 120 -12.55 -16.88 20.22
CA GLY A 120 -12.96 -17.55 18.97
C GLY A 120 -14.34 -17.17 18.45
N ARG A 121 -15.04 -16.23 19.09
CA ARG A 121 -16.38 -15.75 18.69
C ARG A 121 -16.49 -15.17 17.29
N ALA A 122 -15.37 -14.76 16.67
CA ALA A 122 -15.33 -14.29 15.29
C ALA A 122 -14.83 -15.37 14.31
N ASN A 123 -14.62 -16.61 14.75
CA ASN A 123 -14.13 -17.71 13.93
C ASN A 123 -15.08 -18.93 14.02
N PRO A 124 -16.30 -18.84 13.46
CA PRO A 124 -17.33 -19.88 13.61
C PRO A 124 -16.95 -21.23 13.00
N HIS A 125 -15.95 -21.26 12.12
CA HIS A 125 -15.48 -22.47 11.44
C HIS A 125 -14.16 -23.02 12.01
N ASN A 126 -13.63 -22.42 13.08
CA ASN A 126 -12.35 -22.79 13.69
C ASN A 126 -11.19 -22.88 12.66
N GLU A 127 -11.17 -21.97 11.69
CA GLU A 127 -10.08 -21.91 10.70
C GLU A 127 -8.74 -21.65 11.42
N LYS A 128 -7.68 -22.36 11.03
CA LYS A 128 -6.33 -22.16 11.55
C LYS A 128 -5.67 -20.98 10.83
N ILE A 129 -5.27 -19.97 11.59
CA ILE A 129 -4.82 -18.67 11.07
C ILE A 129 -3.39 -18.40 11.52
N PHE A 130 -2.49 -18.19 10.57
CA PHE A 130 -1.13 -17.74 10.83
C PHE A 130 -1.08 -16.23 10.64
N ILE A 131 -0.86 -15.47 11.72
CA ILE A 131 -0.68 -14.02 11.68
C ILE A 131 0.81 -13.74 11.62
N VAL A 132 1.23 -12.89 10.69
CA VAL A 132 2.63 -12.53 10.47
C VAL A 132 2.82 -11.02 10.38
N ALA A 133 3.85 -10.51 11.05
CA ALA A 133 4.26 -9.12 11.00
C ALA A 133 5.77 -9.02 10.97
N SER A 134 6.30 -8.30 9.99
CA SER A 134 7.67 -7.75 10.03
C SER A 134 7.53 -6.30 10.46
N LEU A 135 8.14 -5.91 11.57
CA LEU A 135 8.06 -4.57 12.16
C LEU A 135 9.38 -3.81 12.02
N TYR A 136 9.32 -2.49 12.23
CA TYR A 136 10.48 -1.63 12.44
C TYR A 136 10.15 -0.57 13.47
N GLU A 137 10.59 -0.78 14.70
CA GLU A 137 10.26 0.06 15.84
C GLU A 137 11.49 0.79 16.37
N LYS A 138 11.39 2.12 16.56
CA LYS A 138 12.46 2.90 17.19
C LYS A 138 12.59 2.63 18.69
N ALA A 139 11.45 2.58 19.39
CA ALA A 139 11.38 2.53 20.85
C ALA A 139 10.24 1.64 21.38
N GLY A 140 9.82 0.63 20.61
CA GLY A 140 8.76 -0.30 21.02
C GLY A 140 7.33 0.25 21.01
N GLU A 141 7.08 1.39 20.35
CA GLU A 141 5.80 2.12 20.39
C GLU A 141 4.61 1.34 19.78
N LEU A 142 4.84 0.43 18.83
CA LEU A 142 3.80 -0.40 18.24
C LEU A 142 3.42 -1.54 19.19
N THR A 143 4.41 -2.32 19.63
CA THR A 143 4.20 -3.52 20.45
C THR A 143 3.73 -3.20 21.87
N SER A 144 4.09 -2.04 22.40
CA SER A 144 3.54 -1.51 23.66
C SER A 144 2.27 -0.68 23.48
N GLY A 145 1.83 -0.43 22.24
CA GLY A 145 0.78 0.54 21.92
C GLY A 145 -0.43 -0.06 21.21
N ALA A 146 -1.10 0.80 20.43
CA ALA A 146 -2.39 0.49 19.79
C ALA A 146 -2.31 -0.70 18.81
N TRP A 147 -1.17 -0.89 18.15
CA TRP A 147 -0.94 -2.05 17.28
C TRP A 147 -0.94 -3.34 18.08
N GLY A 148 -0.14 -3.41 19.16
CA GLY A 148 -0.05 -4.59 20.03
C GLY A 148 -1.41 -4.93 20.64
N ASP A 149 -2.14 -3.93 21.15
CA ASP A 149 -3.47 -4.15 21.74
C ASP A 149 -4.51 -4.62 20.71
N ALA A 150 -4.44 -4.13 19.47
CA ALA A 150 -5.29 -4.58 18.38
C ALA A 150 -4.99 -6.02 17.97
N VAL A 151 -3.72 -6.42 17.90
CA VAL A 151 -3.31 -7.80 17.61
C VAL A 151 -3.77 -8.76 18.70
N LEU A 152 -3.59 -8.41 19.99
CA LEU A 152 -4.07 -9.25 21.10
C LEU A 152 -5.60 -9.42 21.06
N SER A 153 -6.33 -8.35 20.76
CA SER A 153 -7.78 -8.38 20.59
C SER A 153 -8.21 -9.23 19.39
N LEU A 154 -7.43 -9.22 18.31
CA LEU A 154 -7.66 -10.06 17.13
C LEU A 154 -7.43 -11.54 17.44
N VAL A 155 -6.34 -11.87 18.16
CA VAL A 155 -6.07 -13.25 18.61
C VAL A 155 -7.22 -13.79 19.45
N ASP A 156 -7.74 -12.98 20.38
CA ASP A 156 -8.90 -13.34 21.19
C ASP A 156 -10.17 -13.57 20.33
N LEU A 157 -10.47 -12.66 19.39
CA LEU A 157 -11.60 -12.79 18.47
C LEU A 157 -11.53 -14.07 17.62
N LEU A 158 -10.35 -14.41 17.12
CA LEU A 158 -10.11 -15.56 16.25
C LEU A 158 -9.97 -16.89 17.02
N GLY A 159 -9.70 -16.81 18.32
CA GLY A 159 -9.51 -17.95 19.22
C GLY A 159 -8.01 -18.29 19.35
N PRO A 160 -7.41 -18.18 20.54
CA PRO A 160 -5.98 -18.44 20.74
C PRO A 160 -5.52 -19.82 20.27
N ASP A 161 -6.38 -20.85 20.39
CA ASP A 161 -6.10 -22.22 19.93
C ASP A 161 -6.07 -22.37 18.40
N ASN A 162 -6.62 -21.38 17.68
CA ASN A 162 -6.70 -21.36 16.22
C ASN A 162 -5.64 -20.46 15.59
N VAL A 163 -4.86 -19.72 16.40
CA VAL A 163 -3.93 -18.71 15.92
C VAL A 163 -2.48 -19.09 16.21
N TYR A 164 -1.62 -18.82 15.23
CA TYR A 164 -0.18 -18.71 15.43
C TYR A 164 0.26 -17.28 15.11
N LEU A 165 1.01 -16.64 16.00
CA LEU A 165 1.52 -15.28 15.80
C LEU A 165 3.04 -15.27 15.56
N SER A 166 3.46 -14.80 14.40
CA SER A 166 4.86 -14.59 14.04
C SER A 166 5.17 -13.10 13.92
N VAL A 167 6.04 -12.58 14.78
CA VAL A 167 6.52 -11.19 14.73
C VAL A 167 8.03 -11.20 14.60
N TYR A 168 8.52 -10.45 13.62
CA TYR A 168 9.94 -10.32 13.31
C TYR A 168 10.35 -8.85 13.29
N GLU A 169 11.45 -8.51 13.94
CA GLU A 169 12.04 -7.18 13.97
C GLU A 169 13.54 -7.29 13.68
N ASP A 170 14.04 -6.57 12.67
CA ASP A 170 15.46 -6.54 12.35
C ASP A 170 16.20 -5.47 13.15
N ASN A 171 17.35 -5.84 13.72
CA ASN A 171 18.26 -4.93 14.43
C ASN A 171 17.56 -4.06 15.50
N PRO A 172 16.75 -4.64 16.42
CA PRO A 172 16.01 -3.88 17.41
C PRO A 172 16.92 -3.10 18.37
N SER A 173 16.49 -1.90 18.78
CA SER A 173 17.10 -1.22 19.92
C SER A 173 16.84 -2.00 21.23
N GLU A 174 17.60 -1.73 22.28
CA GLU A 174 17.37 -2.33 23.60
C GLU A 174 15.94 -2.05 24.12
N ALA A 175 15.42 -0.84 23.87
CA ALA A 175 14.06 -0.47 24.21
C ALA A 175 13.03 -1.29 23.41
N THR A 176 13.25 -1.46 22.11
CA THR A 176 12.40 -2.30 21.24
C THR A 176 12.44 -3.75 21.69
N LEU A 177 13.61 -4.30 22.03
CA LEU A 177 13.73 -5.68 22.52
C LEU A 177 12.96 -5.89 23.83
N ASN A 178 13.05 -4.93 24.76
CA ASN A 178 12.27 -4.96 26.01
C ASN A 178 10.75 -4.89 25.75
N SER A 179 10.33 -4.09 24.78
CA SER A 179 8.93 -4.01 24.36
C SER A 179 8.43 -5.32 23.74
N LEU A 180 9.21 -5.93 22.83
CA LEU A 180 8.91 -7.24 22.23
C LEU A 180 8.77 -8.33 23.30
N ASN A 181 9.67 -8.36 24.30
CA ASN A 181 9.59 -9.30 25.42
C ASN A 181 8.34 -9.08 26.28
N THR A 182 7.99 -7.82 26.54
CA THR A 182 6.77 -7.48 27.27
C THR A 182 5.52 -7.89 26.49
N PHE A 183 5.50 -7.61 25.19
CA PHE A 183 4.42 -8.03 24.30
C PHE A 183 4.26 -9.54 24.26
N LYS A 184 5.37 -10.28 24.13
CA LYS A 184 5.41 -11.75 24.19
C LYS A 184 4.78 -12.32 25.46
N SER A 185 4.96 -11.66 26.62
CA SER A 185 4.36 -12.08 27.89
C SER A 185 2.83 -11.93 27.94
N ARG A 186 2.25 -11.08 27.08
CA ARG A 186 0.79 -10.85 26.97
C ARG A 186 0.12 -11.74 25.93
N VAL A 187 0.89 -12.36 25.03
CA VAL A 187 0.36 -13.22 23.96
C VAL A 187 -0.07 -14.56 24.55
N ASN A 188 -1.32 -14.95 24.28
CA ASN A 188 -1.95 -16.16 24.80
C ASN A 188 -2.13 -17.28 23.74
N CYS A 189 -1.56 -17.10 22.54
CA CYS A 189 -1.53 -18.12 21.48
C CYS A 189 -0.10 -18.61 21.21
N ASN A 190 0.03 -19.65 20.38
CA ASN A 190 1.36 -20.10 19.95
C ASN A 190 2.05 -18.99 19.14
N SER A 191 3.32 -18.71 19.42
CA SER A 191 3.98 -17.55 18.81
C SER A 191 5.49 -17.68 18.66
N SER A 192 6.01 -16.99 17.64
CA SER A 192 7.42 -16.67 17.46
C SER A 192 7.56 -15.15 17.39
N ILE A 193 8.03 -14.54 18.48
CA ILE A 193 8.33 -13.10 18.53
C ILE A 193 9.85 -12.99 18.63
N ILE A 194 10.48 -12.56 17.54
CA ILE A 194 11.91 -12.62 17.32
C ILE A 194 12.42 -11.21 16.98
N GLY A 195 13.39 -10.75 17.76
CA GLY A 195 14.24 -9.61 17.41
C GLY A 195 15.67 -10.11 17.22
N GLU A 196 16.25 -9.91 16.05
CA GLU A 196 17.59 -10.42 15.73
C GLU A 196 18.47 -9.41 15.00
N GLU A 197 19.78 -9.61 15.09
CA GLU A 197 20.76 -8.84 14.32
C GLU A 197 20.82 -9.39 12.88
N LEU A 198 20.42 -8.58 11.92
CA LEU A 198 20.46 -8.90 10.50
C LEU A 198 21.69 -8.27 9.87
N ASP A 199 22.65 -9.10 9.47
CA ASP A 199 23.84 -8.64 8.75
C ASP A 199 23.47 -8.15 7.34
N LEU A 200 23.32 -6.84 7.19
CA LEU A 200 22.98 -6.20 5.91
C LEU A 200 24.03 -6.45 4.81
N LYS A 201 25.25 -6.88 5.17
CA LYS A 201 26.32 -7.20 4.20
C LYS A 201 26.06 -8.50 3.45
N THR A 202 25.25 -9.41 4.00
CA THR A 202 24.89 -10.65 3.32
C THR A 202 23.82 -10.45 2.25
N LEU A 203 23.18 -9.26 2.23
CA LEU A 203 22.10 -8.96 1.30
C LEU A 203 22.61 -8.45 -0.06
N PRO A 204 21.84 -8.66 -1.15
CA PRO A 204 22.23 -8.25 -2.49
C PRO A 204 22.51 -6.74 -2.62
N ARG A 205 23.71 -6.40 -3.11
CA ARG A 205 24.15 -5.01 -3.33
C ARG A 205 24.34 -4.73 -4.82
N VAL A 206 24.00 -3.51 -5.22
CA VAL A 206 24.21 -2.99 -6.56
C VAL A 206 25.42 -2.06 -6.55
N PRO A 207 26.46 -2.35 -7.33
CA PRO A 207 27.58 -1.44 -7.46
C PRO A 207 27.14 -0.21 -8.28
N LEU A 208 27.54 0.97 -7.82
CA LEU A 208 27.33 2.25 -8.49
C LEU A 208 28.64 2.77 -9.09
N PRO A 209 28.54 3.67 -10.08
CA PRO A 209 29.72 4.18 -10.79
C PRO A 209 30.66 4.94 -9.88
N ASN A 210 30.15 5.64 -8.87
CA ASN A 210 30.97 6.36 -7.91
C ASN A 210 31.82 5.45 -6.99
N GLY A 211 32.00 4.16 -7.32
CA GLY A 211 32.72 3.17 -6.54
C GLY A 211 31.97 2.68 -5.30
N THR A 212 30.78 3.21 -5.00
CA THR A 212 29.98 2.79 -3.85
C THR A 212 29.10 1.59 -4.20
N THR A 213 28.80 0.73 -3.22
CA THR A 213 27.79 -0.32 -3.39
C THR A 213 26.57 0.02 -2.55
N ARG A 214 25.37 -0.15 -3.11
CA ARG A 214 24.12 0.16 -2.42
C ARG A 214 23.28 -1.09 -2.21
N LEU A 215 22.77 -1.27 -1.00
CA LEU A 215 21.82 -2.34 -0.70
C LEU A 215 20.47 -2.07 -1.40
N LYS A 216 19.98 -3.03 -2.19
CA LYS A 216 18.64 -2.95 -2.80
C LYS A 216 17.58 -2.99 -1.71
N ARG A 217 16.71 -2.00 -1.71
CA ARG A 217 15.61 -1.87 -0.76
C ARG A 217 14.66 -3.06 -0.79
N ILE A 218 14.21 -3.44 -1.98
CA ILE A 218 13.23 -4.53 -2.15
C ILE A 218 13.84 -5.89 -1.75
N ALA A 219 15.15 -6.08 -1.95
CA ALA A 219 15.83 -7.28 -1.48
C ALA A 219 15.79 -7.38 0.06
N PHE A 220 16.06 -6.27 0.76
CA PHE A 220 15.91 -6.21 2.22
C PHE A 220 14.46 -6.46 2.67
N LEU A 221 13.48 -5.82 2.03
CA LEU A 221 12.06 -6.00 2.40
C LEU A 221 11.58 -7.44 2.18
N ALA A 222 11.99 -8.08 1.07
CA ALA A 222 11.68 -9.47 0.81
C ALA A 222 12.32 -10.40 1.87
N GLU A 223 13.57 -10.15 2.26
CA GLU A 223 14.25 -10.93 3.30
C GLU A 223 13.51 -10.86 4.64
N VAL A 224 13.22 -9.66 5.15
CA VAL A 224 12.57 -9.52 6.46
C VAL A 224 11.16 -10.13 6.49
N ARG A 225 10.41 -10.04 5.38
CA ARG A 225 9.10 -10.71 5.24
C ARG A 225 9.23 -12.23 5.24
N ASN A 226 10.23 -12.77 4.54
CA ASN A 226 10.49 -14.21 4.52
C ASN A 226 10.94 -14.73 5.89
N ARG A 227 11.74 -13.97 6.65
CA ARG A 227 12.09 -14.31 8.03
C ARG A 227 10.88 -14.33 8.95
N ALA A 228 9.97 -13.36 8.80
CA ALA A 228 8.70 -13.36 9.52
C ALA A 228 7.83 -14.58 9.16
N LEU A 229 7.93 -15.12 7.94
CA LEU A 229 7.22 -16.34 7.51
C LEU A 229 7.89 -17.65 7.94
N ALA A 230 9.19 -17.66 8.25
CA ALA A 230 9.95 -18.87 8.48
C ALA A 230 9.30 -19.86 9.49
N PRO A 231 8.64 -19.40 10.59
CA PRO A 231 7.98 -20.34 11.51
C PRO A 231 6.82 -21.14 10.88
N LEU A 232 6.26 -20.69 9.76
CA LEU A 232 5.22 -21.41 9.02
C LEU A 232 5.75 -22.72 8.40
N GLU A 233 7.02 -22.75 7.99
CA GLU A 233 7.63 -23.92 7.32
C GLU A 233 7.85 -25.10 8.25
N THR A 234 8.21 -24.80 9.50
CA THR A 234 8.53 -25.78 10.52
C THR A 234 7.32 -26.13 11.39
N SER A 235 6.20 -25.43 11.20
CA SER A 235 4.97 -25.70 11.94
C SER A 235 4.41 -27.08 11.57
N PRO A 236 4.08 -27.93 12.56
CA PRO A 236 3.35 -29.17 12.31
C PRO A 236 1.85 -28.93 12.01
N VAL A 237 1.35 -27.71 12.25
CA VAL A 237 -0.03 -27.33 12.02
C VAL A 237 -0.19 -26.83 10.59
N ARG A 238 -1.18 -27.38 9.89
CA ARG A 238 -1.64 -26.86 8.60
C ARG A 238 -2.57 -25.67 8.85
N PHE A 239 -2.22 -24.52 8.28
CA PHE A 239 -3.04 -23.32 8.36
C PHE A 239 -3.96 -23.19 7.14
N ASP A 240 -5.16 -22.66 7.37
CA ASP A 240 -6.16 -22.31 6.36
C ASP A 240 -5.92 -20.89 5.82
N ARG A 241 -5.57 -19.96 6.72
CA ARG A 241 -5.35 -18.54 6.39
C ARG A 241 -4.01 -18.03 6.88
N LEU A 242 -3.46 -17.11 6.10
CA LEU A 242 -2.25 -16.36 6.43
C LEU A 242 -2.61 -14.88 6.42
N LEU A 243 -2.39 -14.16 7.52
CA LEU A 243 -2.67 -12.72 7.63
C LEU A 243 -1.37 -11.96 7.85
N TYR A 244 -0.96 -11.18 6.87
CA TYR A 244 0.10 -10.19 7.01
C TYR A 244 -0.44 -8.88 7.57
N ILE A 245 0.24 -8.34 8.59
CA ILE A 245 -0.08 -7.05 9.19
C ILE A 245 1.20 -6.19 9.20
N ASN A 246 1.15 -5.01 8.58
CA ASN A 246 2.19 -3.99 8.70
C ASN A 246 2.04 -3.23 10.03
N ASP A 247 2.78 -2.13 10.20
CA ASP A 247 2.71 -1.18 11.30
C ASP A 247 1.49 -0.23 11.23
N VAL A 248 0.31 -0.80 10.98
CA VAL A 248 -0.97 -0.06 10.89
C VAL A 248 -1.82 -0.21 12.14
N VAL A 249 -2.55 0.83 12.50
CA VAL A 249 -3.64 0.77 13.47
C VAL A 249 -4.92 0.34 12.73
N PHE A 250 -5.66 -0.59 13.33
CA PHE A 250 -6.85 -1.20 12.71
C PHE A 250 -7.92 -1.57 13.75
N ASN A 251 -9.14 -1.84 13.27
CA ASN A 251 -10.20 -2.42 14.09
C ASN A 251 -10.10 -3.95 14.06
N PRO A 252 -9.97 -4.65 15.21
CA PRO A 252 -9.82 -6.10 15.26
C PRO A 252 -10.99 -6.89 14.65
N ILE A 253 -12.22 -6.39 14.75
CA ILE A 253 -13.39 -7.04 14.13
C ILE A 253 -13.30 -6.91 12.60
N GLU A 254 -12.91 -5.74 12.08
CA GLU A 254 -12.71 -5.54 10.64
C GLU A 254 -11.56 -6.41 10.10
N ALA A 255 -10.50 -6.63 10.88
CA ALA A 255 -9.44 -7.57 10.52
C ALA A 255 -9.94 -9.03 10.45
N ALA A 256 -10.78 -9.47 11.39
CA ALA A 256 -11.41 -10.79 11.31
C ALA A 256 -12.34 -10.91 10.08
N GLN A 257 -13.07 -9.84 9.74
CA GLN A 257 -13.90 -9.77 8.53
C GLN A 257 -13.06 -9.87 7.24
N LEU A 258 -11.89 -9.22 7.18
CA LEU A 258 -10.98 -9.34 6.05
C LEU A 258 -10.62 -10.81 5.79
N VAL A 259 -10.24 -11.52 6.87
CA VAL A 259 -9.78 -12.91 6.79
C VAL A 259 -10.92 -13.88 6.47
N LEU A 260 -12.07 -13.76 7.15
CA LEU A 260 -13.08 -14.82 7.18
C LEU A 260 -14.34 -14.53 6.34
N ASN A 261 -14.54 -13.28 5.88
CA ASN A 261 -15.77 -12.87 5.23
C ASN A 261 -15.59 -12.19 3.86
N THR A 262 -14.38 -11.81 3.46
CA THR A 262 -14.16 -11.23 2.11
C THR A 262 -14.51 -12.25 1.03
N ASN A 263 -15.31 -11.82 0.04
CA ASN A 263 -15.77 -12.66 -1.08
C ASN A 263 -16.34 -14.01 -0.60
N THR A 264 -17.28 -13.96 0.35
CA THR A 264 -17.88 -15.17 0.95
C THR A 264 -18.60 -16.01 -0.12
N ASP A 265 -18.25 -17.29 -0.19
CA ASP A 265 -18.96 -18.28 -1.00
C ASP A 265 -20.36 -18.55 -0.39
N PRO A 266 -21.46 -18.29 -1.12
CA PRO A 266 -22.82 -18.48 -0.61
C PRO A 266 -23.16 -19.92 -0.22
N THR A 267 -22.44 -20.91 -0.75
CA THR A 267 -22.70 -22.34 -0.50
C THR A 267 -22.02 -22.83 0.76
N THR A 268 -20.78 -22.40 1.01
CA THR A 268 -19.99 -22.83 2.16
C THR A 268 -20.06 -21.86 3.34
N GLY A 269 -20.45 -20.60 3.09
CA GLY A 269 -20.42 -19.53 4.07
C GLY A 269 -19.01 -19.06 4.44
N ARG A 270 -17.98 -19.48 3.70
CA ARG A 270 -16.57 -19.16 3.96
C ARG A 270 -16.03 -18.15 2.96
N ALA A 271 -15.06 -17.35 3.38
CA ALA A 271 -14.32 -16.48 2.46
C ALA A 271 -13.65 -17.28 1.33
N SER A 272 -13.82 -16.82 0.08
CA SER A 272 -13.24 -17.46 -1.11
C SER A 272 -12.34 -16.48 -1.84
N TYR A 273 -11.04 -16.54 -1.57
CA TYR A 273 -10.03 -15.73 -2.26
C TYR A 273 -8.67 -16.43 -2.25
N SER A 274 -7.79 -16.06 -3.17
CA SER A 274 -6.36 -16.39 -3.08
C SER A 274 -5.62 -15.35 -2.26
N ALA A 275 -5.98 -14.07 -2.41
CA ALA A 275 -5.60 -13.00 -1.49
C ALA A 275 -6.70 -11.93 -1.34
N ALA A 276 -6.73 -11.27 -0.17
CA ALA A 276 -7.63 -10.18 0.14
C ALA A 276 -6.91 -9.09 0.96
N CYS A 277 -6.95 -7.83 0.53
CA CYS A 277 -6.26 -6.73 1.21
C CYS A 277 -7.22 -5.68 1.77
N ALA A 278 -6.84 -5.08 2.89
CA ALA A 278 -7.46 -3.86 3.39
C ALA A 278 -7.12 -2.66 2.50
N VAL A 279 -7.65 -1.48 2.84
CA VAL A 279 -7.27 -0.19 2.23
C VAL A 279 -6.59 0.69 3.29
N ASP A 280 -5.36 1.11 3.03
CA ASP A 280 -4.58 1.92 3.97
C ASP A 280 -4.61 3.42 3.65
N PHE A 281 -4.57 4.21 4.72
CA PHE A 281 -4.68 5.65 4.66
C PHE A 281 -3.55 6.31 5.45
N ILE A 282 -2.83 7.22 4.78
CA ILE A 282 -1.82 8.07 5.44
C ILE A 282 -2.44 9.33 6.04
N ASN A 283 -3.62 9.71 5.56
CA ASN A 283 -4.50 10.71 6.15
C ASN A 283 -5.95 10.38 5.75
N PRO A 284 -6.98 11.05 6.31
CA PRO A 284 -8.37 10.63 6.15
C PRO A 284 -8.93 10.58 4.71
N PHE A 285 -8.20 11.06 3.70
CA PHE A 285 -8.64 11.05 2.29
C PHE A 285 -7.57 10.54 1.32
N LYS A 286 -6.32 10.36 1.76
CA LYS A 286 -5.19 9.93 0.91
C LYS A 286 -4.91 8.44 1.11
N PHE A 287 -5.25 7.65 0.09
CA PHE A 287 -4.84 6.26 -0.07
C PHE A 287 -3.32 6.16 -0.18
N TYR A 288 -2.73 5.19 0.51
CA TYR A 288 -1.30 5.13 0.71
C TYR A 288 -0.60 4.13 -0.24
N ASP A 289 -1.07 2.89 -0.31
CA ASP A 289 -0.40 1.79 -1.01
C ASP A 289 -0.57 1.78 -2.54
N ARG A 290 0.04 2.76 -3.21
CA ARG A 290 0.00 2.85 -4.68
C ARG A 290 0.99 1.92 -5.40
N TYR A 291 2.10 1.57 -4.76
CA TYR A 291 3.19 0.86 -5.43
C TYR A 291 2.94 -0.64 -5.53
N ALA A 292 2.34 -1.26 -4.51
CA ALA A 292 1.93 -2.65 -4.58
C ALA A 292 0.59 -2.84 -5.30
N THR A 293 -0.31 -1.85 -5.24
CA THR A 293 -1.67 -1.98 -5.78
C THR A 293 -1.73 -1.79 -7.29
N ARG A 294 -2.35 -2.75 -7.98
CA ARG A 294 -2.56 -2.74 -9.43
C ARG A 294 -4.00 -3.13 -9.74
N ASP A 295 -4.66 -2.41 -10.64
CA ASP A 295 -6.01 -2.77 -11.06
C ASP A 295 -6.04 -4.09 -11.84
N MET A 296 -7.22 -4.56 -12.26
CA MET A 296 -7.36 -5.83 -12.99
C MET A 296 -6.60 -5.91 -14.31
N ASP A 297 -6.25 -4.79 -14.92
CA ASP A 297 -5.49 -4.75 -16.16
C ASP A 297 -3.99 -4.56 -15.91
N GLY A 298 -3.56 -4.47 -14.64
CA GLY A 298 -2.17 -4.27 -14.24
C GLY A 298 -1.75 -2.80 -14.16
N TYR A 299 -2.68 -1.85 -14.33
CA TYR A 299 -2.36 -0.43 -14.23
C TYR A 299 -2.14 0.02 -12.80
N THR A 300 -1.28 1.02 -12.63
CA THR A 300 -1.16 1.76 -11.37
C THR A 300 -2.46 2.46 -11.02
N THR A 301 -2.67 2.67 -9.72
CA THR A 301 -3.73 3.56 -9.24
C THR A 301 -3.53 4.99 -9.79
N GLY A 302 -4.63 5.72 -9.95
CA GLY A 302 -4.59 7.15 -10.27
C GLY A 302 -4.21 7.98 -9.06
N ILE A 303 -4.60 9.25 -9.06
CA ILE A 303 -4.43 10.13 -7.89
C ILE A 303 -5.02 9.50 -6.62
N PRO A 304 -4.40 9.72 -5.45
CA PRO A 304 -4.55 8.89 -4.24
C PRO A 304 -5.83 9.16 -3.44
N PHE A 305 -6.96 9.46 -4.08
CA PHE A 305 -8.25 9.58 -3.40
C PHE A 305 -9.31 8.79 -4.17
N PHE A 306 -10.43 8.55 -3.51
CA PHE A 306 -11.50 7.71 -4.05
C PHE A 306 -11.92 8.12 -5.49
N PRO A 307 -12.13 7.17 -6.41
CA PRO A 307 -12.16 5.71 -6.23
C PRO A 307 -10.80 5.00 -6.46
N TRP A 308 -9.68 5.72 -6.35
CA TRP A 308 -8.29 5.24 -6.49
C TRP A 308 -7.90 4.73 -7.89
N PHE A 309 -8.69 3.85 -8.49
CA PHE A 309 -8.46 3.30 -9.83
C PHE A 309 -8.95 4.23 -10.94
N THR A 310 -8.23 4.23 -12.06
CA THR A 310 -8.56 5.07 -13.22
C THR A 310 -9.68 4.45 -14.06
N SER A 311 -10.19 5.21 -15.04
CA SER A 311 -11.14 4.72 -16.05
C SER A 311 -10.45 4.14 -17.30
N ALA A 312 -9.14 3.88 -17.25
CA ALA A 312 -8.41 3.25 -18.35
C ALA A 312 -8.67 1.74 -18.41
N GLY A 313 -8.38 1.14 -19.58
CA GLY A 313 -8.57 -0.29 -19.81
C GLY A 313 -10.03 -0.74 -19.70
N SER A 314 -10.24 -1.89 -19.07
CA SER A 314 -11.53 -2.48 -18.74
C SER A 314 -12.25 -1.75 -17.60
N ALA A 315 -11.50 -1.00 -16.77
CA ALA A 315 -12.00 -0.30 -15.58
C ALA A 315 -12.79 -1.20 -14.61
N ILE A 316 -12.52 -2.52 -14.59
CA ILE A 316 -13.23 -3.49 -13.73
C ILE A 316 -13.09 -3.11 -12.26
N SER A 317 -11.87 -2.83 -11.80
CA SER A 317 -11.60 -2.46 -10.40
C SER A 317 -12.30 -1.15 -10.02
N ARG A 318 -12.22 -0.12 -10.87
CA ARG A 318 -12.91 1.16 -10.64
C ARG A 318 -14.43 0.98 -10.54
N THR A 319 -14.99 0.22 -11.46
CA THR A 319 -16.44 -0.05 -11.52
C THR A 319 -16.89 -0.78 -10.25
N ALA A 320 -16.14 -1.78 -9.80
CA ALA A 320 -16.40 -2.48 -8.55
C ALA A 320 -16.28 -1.56 -7.32
N VAL A 321 -15.29 -0.65 -7.28
CA VAL A 321 -15.18 0.35 -6.21
C VAL A 321 -16.43 1.23 -6.15
N LEU A 322 -16.87 1.76 -7.30
CA LEU A 322 -18.04 2.63 -7.40
C LEU A 322 -19.35 1.89 -7.05
N ALA A 323 -19.38 0.56 -7.24
CA ALA A 323 -20.51 -0.29 -6.88
C ALA A 323 -20.58 -0.66 -5.38
N ASN A 324 -19.67 -0.17 -4.53
CA ASN A 324 -19.49 -0.62 -3.13
C ASN A 324 -19.23 -2.14 -3.01
N SER A 325 -18.49 -2.74 -3.94
CA SER A 325 -18.12 -4.15 -3.82
C SER A 325 -17.15 -4.35 -2.64
N ASP A 326 -17.40 -5.34 -1.78
CA ASP A 326 -16.45 -5.76 -0.75
C ASP A 326 -15.32 -6.66 -1.30
N ALA A 327 -15.49 -7.14 -2.53
CA ALA A 327 -14.50 -7.90 -3.28
C ALA A 327 -14.18 -7.14 -4.59
N VAL A 328 -13.38 -6.08 -4.50
CA VAL A 328 -12.93 -5.34 -5.68
C VAL A 328 -11.81 -6.15 -6.35
N PRO A 329 -12.00 -6.67 -7.57
CA PRO A 329 -10.98 -7.48 -8.22
C PRO A 329 -9.75 -6.61 -8.53
N VAL A 330 -8.56 -7.12 -8.25
CA VAL A 330 -7.27 -6.45 -8.53
C VAL A 330 -6.22 -7.47 -8.97
N ARG A 331 -5.13 -7.02 -9.62
CA ARG A 331 -3.97 -7.86 -9.88
C ARG A 331 -3.12 -8.06 -8.63
N SER A 332 -3.02 -7.02 -7.82
CA SER A 332 -2.26 -7.02 -6.58
C SER A 332 -2.74 -5.90 -5.67
N CYS A 333 -2.57 -6.08 -4.37
CA CYS A 333 -2.79 -5.08 -3.33
C CYS A 333 -1.93 -5.43 -2.10
N TRP A 334 -1.75 -4.50 -1.17
CA TRP A 334 -1.20 -4.84 0.15
C TRP A 334 -1.96 -4.11 1.25
N GLY A 335 -2.16 -2.80 1.09
CA GLY A 335 -3.10 -2.00 1.88
C GLY A 335 -2.91 -2.09 3.39
N GLY A 336 -1.67 -2.27 3.84
CA GLY A 336 -1.28 -2.38 5.25
C GLY A 336 -1.66 -3.69 5.95
N MET A 337 -2.59 -4.46 5.40
CA MET A 337 -3.04 -5.74 5.94
C MET A 337 -3.56 -6.62 4.80
N THR A 338 -3.00 -7.82 4.65
CA THR A 338 -3.33 -8.74 3.55
C THR A 338 -3.52 -10.15 4.07
N ALA A 339 -4.67 -10.74 3.75
CA ALA A 339 -4.97 -12.14 3.99
C ALA A 339 -4.70 -12.97 2.72
N PHE A 340 -4.17 -14.17 2.88
CA PHE A 340 -3.93 -15.15 1.83
C PHE A 340 -4.57 -16.49 2.20
N ASP A 341 -4.92 -17.27 1.17
CA ASP A 341 -5.10 -18.71 1.34
C ASP A 341 -3.72 -19.32 1.68
N ALA A 342 -3.58 -19.80 2.91
CA ALA A 342 -2.28 -20.24 3.42
C ALA A 342 -1.74 -21.47 2.68
N LYS A 343 -2.57 -22.16 1.88
CA LYS A 343 -2.14 -23.36 1.17
C LYS A 343 -0.99 -23.11 0.21
N TRP A 344 -0.86 -21.89 -0.30
CA TRP A 344 0.19 -21.48 -1.24
C TRP A 344 1.54 -21.23 -0.59
N PHE A 345 1.57 -21.07 0.74
CA PHE A 345 2.77 -20.73 1.51
C PHE A 345 3.35 -21.91 2.29
N GLN A 346 2.76 -23.09 2.20
CA GLN A 346 3.23 -24.30 2.88
C GLN A 346 3.26 -25.46 1.90
N HIS A 347 4.15 -26.44 2.16
CA HIS A 347 4.32 -27.60 1.29
C HIS A 347 3.00 -28.36 1.07
N ARG A 348 2.72 -28.71 -0.19
CA ARG A 348 1.56 -29.54 -0.51
C ARG A 348 1.85 -30.98 -0.08
N GLN A 349 1.20 -31.45 0.97
CA GLN A 349 1.11 -32.88 1.22
C GLN A 349 0.12 -33.46 0.21
N TYR A 350 0.63 -34.18 -0.79
CA TYR A 350 -0.22 -35.07 -1.58
C TYR A 350 -0.71 -36.18 -0.63
N PRO A 351 -2.01 -36.52 -0.62
CA PRO A 351 -2.45 -37.69 0.12
C PRO A 351 -1.75 -38.92 -0.48
N ASN A 352 -1.04 -39.67 0.37
CA ASN A 352 -0.33 -40.91 0.04
C ASN A 352 -1.30 -42.05 -0.35
N ASN A 353 -2.08 -41.89 -1.41
CA ASN A 353 -2.91 -42.96 -1.95
C ASN A 353 -2.41 -43.37 -3.34
N THR A 354 -1.64 -44.46 -3.31
CA THR A 354 -1.66 -45.62 -4.23
C THR A 354 -1.45 -45.39 -5.74
N ASP A 355 -0.33 -45.96 -6.21
CA ASP A 355 -0.19 -46.68 -7.48
C ASP A 355 -0.63 -45.98 -8.76
N ILE A 356 0.02 -44.87 -9.13
CA ILE A 356 0.25 -44.56 -10.54
C ILE A 356 1.68 -43.99 -10.70
N GLU A 357 2.62 -44.87 -11.04
CA GLU A 357 3.82 -44.48 -11.77
C GLU A 357 3.39 -43.94 -13.15
N SER A 358 3.28 -42.62 -13.30
CA SER A 358 3.25 -41.99 -14.62
C SER A 358 3.85 -40.58 -14.58
N THR A 359 5.15 -40.53 -14.87
CA THR A 359 5.83 -39.55 -15.76
C THR A 359 5.20 -38.17 -15.96
N ILE A 360 4.91 -37.45 -14.87
CA ILE A 360 4.81 -36.00 -14.84
C ILE A 360 5.77 -35.55 -13.75
N ASP A 361 6.72 -34.69 -14.10
CA ASP A 361 7.75 -34.17 -13.20
C ASP A 361 7.20 -33.92 -11.79
N ASN A 362 7.72 -34.69 -10.83
CA ASN A 362 7.53 -34.52 -9.39
C ASN A 362 8.24 -33.25 -8.92
N THR A 363 7.94 -32.09 -9.50
CA THR A 363 8.25 -30.81 -8.86
C THR A 363 7.20 -30.59 -7.78
N THR A 364 7.53 -30.97 -6.56
CA THR A 364 6.94 -30.36 -5.37
C THR A 364 7.07 -28.84 -5.54
N LEU A 365 6.01 -28.17 -5.98
CA LEU A 365 6.02 -26.71 -6.16
C LEU A 365 6.43 -26.07 -4.84
N ALA A 366 7.55 -25.35 -4.86
CA ALA A 366 8.08 -24.69 -3.67
C ALA A 366 7.03 -23.72 -3.12
N PRO A 367 6.90 -23.59 -1.79
CA PRO A 367 6.03 -22.60 -1.18
C PRO A 367 6.33 -21.17 -1.66
N LEU A 368 5.29 -20.34 -1.79
CA LEU A 368 5.43 -18.93 -2.17
C LEU A 368 6.29 -18.17 -1.16
N ARG A 369 7.28 -17.43 -1.66
CA ARG A 369 8.16 -16.56 -0.86
C ARG A 369 8.30 -15.20 -1.55
N PHE A 370 8.56 -14.17 -0.76
CA PHE A 370 8.82 -12.83 -1.29
C PHE A 370 10.13 -12.84 -2.06
N ARG A 371 10.14 -12.17 -3.21
CA ARG A 371 11.31 -11.99 -4.06
C ARG A 371 11.44 -10.54 -4.49
N TYR A 372 12.57 -10.23 -5.12
CA TYR A 372 12.91 -8.91 -5.64
C TYR A 372 13.46 -9.03 -7.07
N GLU A 373 13.48 -7.90 -7.78
CA GLU A 373 14.03 -7.83 -9.13
C GLU A 373 15.55 -7.77 -9.13
N LYS A 374 16.21 -8.58 -9.97
CA LYS A 374 17.68 -8.61 -10.04
C LYS A 374 18.28 -7.49 -10.90
N ALA A 375 17.50 -6.94 -11.81
CA ALA A 375 17.95 -5.86 -12.68
C ALA A 375 18.27 -4.58 -11.88
N THR A 376 19.31 -3.86 -12.28
CA THR A 376 19.83 -2.68 -11.56
C THR A 376 18.84 -1.54 -11.49
N PHE A 377 18.26 -1.14 -12.63
CA PHE A 377 17.32 -0.01 -12.71
C PHE A 377 15.89 -0.46 -13.00
N TRP A 378 15.52 -1.63 -12.53
CA TRP A 378 14.14 -2.09 -12.53
C TRP A 378 13.80 -2.64 -11.15
N ASP A 379 12.87 -1.98 -10.48
CA ASP A 379 12.40 -2.39 -9.16
C ASP A 379 10.88 -2.51 -9.14
N SER A 380 10.45 -3.66 -8.63
CA SER A 380 9.05 -4.03 -8.41
C SER A 380 8.79 -4.17 -6.92
N SER A 381 7.56 -3.86 -6.49
CA SER A 381 7.12 -4.10 -5.10
C SER A 381 7.15 -5.58 -4.78
N GLU A 382 7.83 -6.02 -3.71
CA GLU A 382 7.78 -7.42 -3.27
C GLU A 382 6.34 -7.84 -2.91
N CYS A 383 5.54 -6.90 -2.40
CA CYS A 383 4.13 -7.11 -2.12
C CYS A 383 3.27 -7.24 -3.40
N CYS A 384 3.71 -6.70 -4.54
CA CYS A 384 3.05 -6.96 -5.83
C CYS A 384 3.54 -8.28 -6.43
N LEU A 385 4.84 -8.55 -6.38
CA LEU A 385 5.43 -9.75 -6.95
C LEU A 385 4.85 -11.03 -6.34
N ILE A 386 4.62 -11.06 -5.02
CA ILE A 386 3.99 -12.23 -4.37
C ILE A 386 2.59 -12.53 -4.91
N HIS A 387 1.83 -11.50 -5.31
CA HIS A 387 0.52 -11.66 -5.93
C HIS A 387 0.61 -12.14 -7.38
N ALA A 388 1.60 -11.63 -8.13
CA ALA A 388 1.85 -12.10 -9.49
C ALA A 388 2.29 -13.58 -9.52
N ASP A 389 3.17 -13.97 -8.59
CA ASP A 389 3.59 -15.36 -8.42
C ASP A 389 2.41 -16.26 -8.01
N LEU A 390 1.56 -15.79 -7.07
CA LEU A 390 0.34 -16.48 -6.66
C LEU A 390 -0.62 -16.70 -7.84
N ALA A 391 -0.89 -15.66 -8.61
CA ALA A 391 -1.76 -15.74 -9.77
C ALA A 391 -1.21 -16.74 -10.78
N TYR A 392 0.08 -16.64 -11.11
CA TYR A 392 0.75 -17.56 -12.03
C TYR A 392 0.74 -19.01 -11.54
N LEU A 393 1.03 -19.26 -10.26
CA LEU A 393 0.95 -20.61 -9.69
C LEU A 393 -0.48 -21.19 -9.71
N SER A 394 -1.50 -20.32 -9.67
CA SER A 394 -2.89 -20.74 -9.68
C SER A 394 -3.46 -21.00 -11.07
N SER A 395 -3.04 -20.23 -12.08
CA SER A 395 -3.64 -20.25 -13.42
C SER A 395 -2.69 -20.68 -14.55
N GLY A 396 -1.37 -20.67 -14.31
CA GLY A 396 -0.34 -20.87 -15.34
C GLY A 396 -0.15 -19.68 -16.28
N THR A 397 -0.77 -18.53 -16.00
CA THR A 397 -0.74 -17.34 -16.87
C THR A 397 -0.34 -16.09 -16.10
N GLY A 398 0.34 -15.13 -16.74
CA GLY A 398 0.81 -13.92 -16.05
C GLY A 398 -0.33 -13.01 -15.61
N MET A 399 -1.35 -12.86 -16.46
CA MET A 399 -2.52 -12.04 -16.20
C MET A 399 -3.84 -12.79 -16.48
N PRO A 400 -4.26 -13.76 -15.63
CA PRO A 400 -5.52 -14.50 -15.81
C PRO A 400 -6.75 -13.58 -15.78
N ALA A 401 -7.82 -13.93 -16.49
CA ALA A 401 -9.06 -13.12 -16.49
C ALA A 401 -9.65 -12.94 -15.07
N ASN A 402 -9.50 -13.95 -14.22
CA ASN A 402 -9.83 -13.86 -12.79
C ASN A 402 -8.55 -14.08 -11.97
N SER A 403 -8.10 -13.05 -11.27
CA SER A 403 -6.94 -13.13 -10.37
C SER A 403 -7.27 -13.84 -9.05
N ASN A 404 -8.55 -13.90 -8.67
CA ASN A 404 -9.00 -14.31 -7.33
C ASN A 404 -8.31 -13.53 -6.20
N ILE A 405 -7.91 -12.28 -6.49
CA ILE A 405 -7.26 -11.34 -5.57
C ILE A 405 -8.18 -10.13 -5.45
N TYR A 406 -8.48 -9.73 -4.21
CA TYR A 406 -9.47 -8.69 -3.94
C TYR A 406 -8.94 -7.61 -3.01
N MET A 407 -9.23 -6.35 -3.32
CA MET A 407 -9.16 -5.26 -2.35
C MET A 407 -10.54 -5.11 -1.68
N ASN A 408 -10.58 -4.97 -0.36
CA ASN A 408 -11.82 -4.84 0.41
C ASN A 408 -11.96 -3.44 1.03
N PRO A 409 -12.69 -2.49 0.40
CA PRO A 409 -12.76 -1.12 0.88
C PRO A 409 -13.64 -0.88 2.13
N TYR A 410 -14.35 -1.91 2.61
CA TYR A 410 -15.01 -1.86 3.92
C TYR A 410 -14.00 -1.91 5.07
N ILE A 411 -12.87 -2.60 4.87
CA ILE A 411 -11.82 -2.79 5.86
C ILE A 411 -10.76 -1.71 5.62
N ARG A 412 -10.70 -0.71 6.51
CA ARG A 412 -9.77 0.42 6.36
C ARG A 412 -8.81 0.51 7.54
N VAL A 413 -7.54 0.69 7.22
CA VAL A 413 -6.46 0.79 8.21
C VAL A 413 -5.72 2.12 8.05
N ALA A 414 -4.98 2.54 9.08
CA ALA A 414 -4.22 3.78 9.02
C ALA A 414 -2.91 3.68 9.79
N TYR A 415 -1.98 4.59 9.52
CA TYR A 415 -0.68 4.63 10.19
C TYR A 415 -0.70 5.38 11.54
N ASP A 416 -1.85 5.96 11.89
CA ASP A 416 -2.05 6.62 13.18
C ASP A 416 -3.52 6.56 13.61
N SER A 417 -3.74 6.56 14.93
CA SER A 417 -5.07 6.43 15.51
C SER A 417 -5.99 7.62 15.18
N SER A 418 -5.42 8.81 14.97
CA SER A 418 -6.22 9.99 14.60
C SER A 418 -6.80 9.78 13.20
N THR A 419 -5.98 9.44 12.21
CA THR A 419 -6.44 9.13 10.86
C THR A 419 -7.49 8.02 10.88
N LEU A 420 -7.24 6.90 11.56
CA LEU A 420 -8.20 5.79 11.68
C LEU A 420 -9.57 6.26 12.18
N SER A 421 -9.60 7.09 13.23
CA SER A 421 -10.86 7.58 13.81
C SER A 421 -11.69 8.42 12.83
N TRP A 422 -11.03 9.16 11.93
CA TRP A 422 -11.68 10.00 10.93
C TRP A 422 -12.21 9.23 9.72
N LEU A 423 -11.70 8.02 9.43
CA LEU A 423 -12.07 7.25 8.23
C LEU A 423 -13.56 6.87 8.17
N SER A 424 -14.23 6.73 9.32
CA SER A 424 -15.68 6.48 9.37
C SER A 424 -16.50 7.67 8.83
N LEU A 425 -16.00 8.89 9.01
CA LEU A 425 -16.64 10.12 8.59
C LEU A 425 -16.19 10.57 7.20
N SER A 426 -14.89 10.51 6.92
CA SER A 426 -14.32 10.98 5.64
C SER A 426 -14.74 10.11 4.46
N ARG A 427 -15.08 8.84 4.69
CA ARG A 427 -15.58 7.96 3.62
C ARG A 427 -16.93 8.42 3.05
N ARG A 428 -17.80 8.99 3.87
CA ARG A 428 -19.21 9.26 3.50
C ARG A 428 -19.37 10.10 2.21
N PRO A 429 -18.65 11.22 2.00
CA PRO A 429 -18.79 12.03 0.79
C PRO A 429 -17.98 11.55 -0.43
N GLU A 430 -17.23 10.45 -0.35
CA GLU A 430 -16.24 10.05 -1.36
C GLU A 430 -16.78 9.95 -2.79
N TYR A 431 -18.06 9.62 -2.98
CA TYR A 431 -18.67 9.57 -4.31
C TYR A 431 -18.54 10.88 -5.09
N LEU A 432 -18.50 12.03 -4.41
CA LEU A 432 -18.27 13.33 -5.04
C LEU A 432 -16.91 13.44 -5.70
N TYR A 433 -15.94 12.66 -5.24
CA TYR A 433 -14.58 12.71 -5.75
C TYR A 433 -14.47 12.03 -7.11
N SER A 434 -15.36 11.09 -7.46
CA SER A 434 -15.29 10.30 -8.69
C SER A 434 -15.19 11.14 -9.97
N VAL A 435 -16.00 12.21 -10.09
CA VAL A 435 -16.02 13.12 -11.24
C VAL A 435 -14.72 13.92 -11.32
N ILE A 436 -14.27 14.45 -10.19
CA ILE A 436 -13.02 15.22 -10.10
C ILE A 436 -11.83 14.29 -10.38
N HIS A 437 -11.91 13.04 -9.93
CA HIS A 437 -10.89 12.01 -10.12
C HIS A 437 -10.68 11.69 -11.59
N ASP A 438 -11.74 11.45 -12.35
CA ASP A 438 -11.63 11.19 -13.79
C ASP A 438 -11.04 12.38 -14.56
N TRP A 439 -11.45 13.60 -14.22
CA TRP A 439 -10.94 14.79 -14.87
C TRP A 439 -9.45 15.01 -14.57
N LEU A 440 -9.05 14.93 -13.29
CA LEU A 440 -7.66 15.14 -12.88
C LEU A 440 -6.72 14.04 -13.39
N ASN A 441 -7.13 12.77 -13.37
CA ASN A 441 -6.27 11.70 -13.89
C ASN A 441 -5.95 11.88 -15.37
N LYS A 442 -6.95 12.24 -16.18
CA LYS A 442 -6.73 12.53 -17.60
C LYS A 442 -5.81 13.73 -17.83
N TRP A 443 -5.94 14.76 -16.98
CA TRP A 443 -5.08 15.95 -17.06
C TRP A 443 -3.64 15.68 -16.63
N ILE A 444 -3.43 14.81 -15.64
CA ILE A 444 -2.10 14.44 -15.12
C ILE A 444 -1.44 13.35 -15.97
N GLY A 445 -2.21 12.56 -16.72
CA GLY A 445 -1.71 11.46 -17.55
C GLY A 445 -1.67 10.10 -16.85
N PHE A 446 -2.61 9.83 -15.94
CA PHE A 446 -2.78 8.51 -15.32
C PHE A 446 -3.72 7.59 -16.15
N PRO A 447 -3.50 6.25 -16.12
CA PRO A 447 -2.39 5.56 -15.47
C PRO A 447 -1.08 5.74 -16.25
N GLY A 448 0.05 5.61 -15.57
CA GLY A 448 1.37 5.69 -16.21
C GLY A 448 1.60 4.48 -17.14
N THR A 449 2.45 4.66 -18.16
CA THR A 449 2.87 3.56 -19.04
C THR A 449 3.86 2.65 -18.32
N ASN A 450 3.62 1.33 -18.35
CA ASN A 450 4.58 0.32 -17.91
C ASN A 450 5.04 -0.50 -19.11
N GLU A 451 6.35 -0.46 -19.37
CA GLU A 451 7.00 -1.13 -20.51
C GLU A 451 6.92 -2.66 -20.45
N ARG A 452 6.86 -3.23 -19.24
CA ARG A 452 6.84 -4.67 -19.00
C ARG A 452 5.45 -5.23 -18.68
N MET A 453 4.41 -4.41 -18.83
CA MET A 453 3.04 -4.78 -18.46
C MET A 453 2.52 -5.99 -19.22
N ASN A 454 2.91 -6.14 -20.49
CA ASN A 454 2.43 -7.20 -21.38
C ASN A 454 3.38 -8.42 -21.43
N GLU A 455 4.38 -8.49 -20.56
CA GLU A 455 5.32 -9.62 -20.54
C GLU A 455 4.64 -10.86 -19.96
N GLU A 456 4.60 -11.94 -20.75
CA GLU A 456 4.09 -13.24 -20.30
C GLU A 456 5.22 -14.12 -19.75
N PRO A 457 5.03 -14.78 -18.58
CA PRO A 457 6.06 -15.59 -17.96
C PRO A 457 6.56 -16.73 -18.86
N GLY A 458 7.88 -16.87 -18.96
CA GLY A 458 8.54 -17.90 -19.79
C GLY A 458 8.88 -17.45 -21.21
N GLU A 459 8.31 -16.34 -21.68
CA GLU A 459 8.71 -15.75 -22.97
C GLU A 459 10.01 -14.95 -22.83
N THR A 460 10.73 -14.81 -23.94
CA THR A 460 11.99 -14.04 -23.98
C THR A 460 11.73 -12.64 -24.53
N TYR A 461 12.09 -11.62 -23.77
CA TYR A 461 11.96 -10.22 -24.14
C TYR A 461 13.32 -9.53 -24.19
N THR A 462 13.51 -8.66 -25.17
CA THR A 462 14.67 -7.79 -25.25
C THR A 462 14.37 -6.50 -24.49
N ASP A 463 15.00 -6.31 -23.33
CA ASP A 463 14.94 -5.07 -22.57
C ASP A 463 16.21 -4.26 -22.74
N THR A 464 16.08 -2.94 -22.64
CA THR A 464 17.19 -2.02 -22.67
C THR A 464 17.67 -1.78 -21.24
N MET A 465 18.83 -2.33 -20.89
CA MET A 465 19.45 -2.20 -19.57
C MET A 465 20.65 -1.26 -19.64
N TRP A 466 20.87 -0.49 -18.58
CA TRP A 466 22.04 0.39 -18.51
C TRP A 466 23.30 -0.45 -18.29
N ALA A 467 24.28 -0.30 -19.16
CA ALA A 467 25.61 -0.90 -19.06
C ALA A 467 26.67 0.20 -18.99
N TYR A 468 27.69 0.03 -18.15
CA TYR A 468 28.82 0.95 -18.07
C TYR A 468 29.84 0.62 -19.17
N ASP A 469 30.42 1.65 -19.81
CA ASP A 469 31.35 1.48 -20.94
C ASP A 469 32.65 0.76 -20.52
N ASP A 470 33.11 1.05 -19.30
CA ASP A 470 34.27 0.41 -18.67
C ASP A 470 33.87 0.04 -17.23
N PRO A 471 33.27 -1.14 -17.01
CA PRO A 471 32.79 -1.53 -15.69
C PRO A 471 33.95 -1.67 -14.69
N GLU A 472 35.13 -2.14 -15.10
CA GLU A 472 36.27 -2.29 -14.19
C GLU A 472 36.75 -0.92 -13.67
N ARG A 473 36.83 0.08 -14.55
CA ARG A 473 37.20 1.44 -14.17
C ARG A 473 36.06 2.18 -13.47
N ALA A 474 34.82 1.96 -13.88
CA ALA A 474 33.63 2.52 -13.24
C ALA A 474 33.41 1.96 -11.83
N PHE A 475 33.90 0.77 -11.51
CA PHE A 475 33.78 0.20 -10.17
C PHE A 475 35.09 0.21 -9.36
N ALA A 476 36.13 0.88 -9.86
CA ALA A 476 37.40 1.01 -9.14
C ALA A 476 37.27 1.93 -7.90
N PRO A 477 37.99 1.67 -6.78
CA PRO A 477 37.87 2.44 -5.53
C PRO A 477 38.18 3.94 -5.65
N ASN A 478 38.94 4.33 -6.68
CA ASN A 478 39.38 5.71 -6.94
C ASN A 478 38.71 6.32 -8.18
N ALA A 479 37.61 5.72 -8.66
CA ALA A 479 36.87 6.20 -9.81
C ALA A 479 36.36 7.63 -9.58
N SER A 480 36.96 8.61 -10.23
CA SER A 480 36.57 10.02 -10.16
C SER A 480 36.60 10.65 -11.54
N GLY A 481 35.62 11.52 -11.81
CA GLY A 481 35.43 12.17 -13.11
C GLY A 481 34.25 11.61 -13.90
N THR A 482 33.56 12.51 -14.62
CA THR A 482 32.36 12.20 -15.42
C THR A 482 32.62 11.22 -16.57
N GLU A 483 33.86 11.15 -17.05
CA GLU A 483 34.31 10.21 -18.08
C GLU A 483 34.21 8.74 -17.63
N VAL A 484 34.42 8.47 -16.34
CA VAL A 484 34.45 7.11 -15.78
C VAL A 484 33.05 6.53 -15.58
N PHE A 485 32.03 7.39 -15.53
CA PHE A 485 30.63 6.99 -15.32
C PHE A 485 29.81 6.99 -16.62
N LYS A 486 30.49 7.08 -17.76
CA LYS A 486 29.87 6.90 -19.07
C LYS A 486 29.39 5.46 -19.22
N GLY A 487 28.23 5.34 -19.85
CA GLY A 487 27.61 4.07 -20.14
C GLY A 487 26.65 4.25 -21.28
N HIS A 488 26.15 3.12 -21.76
CA HIS A 488 25.19 3.07 -22.82
C HIS A 488 24.06 2.12 -22.46
N TRP A 489 22.94 2.35 -23.13
CA TRP A 489 21.79 1.49 -23.07
C TRP A 489 22.06 0.27 -23.96
N GLU A 490 22.22 -0.89 -23.34
CA GLU A 490 22.45 -2.17 -24.02
C GLU A 490 21.16 -2.97 -24.06
N LYS A 491 20.87 -3.59 -25.21
CA LYS A 491 19.75 -4.52 -25.34
C LYS A 491 20.16 -5.88 -24.77
N LYS A 492 19.48 -6.34 -23.73
CA LYS A 492 19.66 -7.67 -23.13
C LYS A 492 18.39 -8.48 -23.23
N GLU A 493 18.54 -9.72 -23.66
CA GLU A 493 17.46 -10.69 -23.60
C GLU A 493 17.32 -11.21 -22.18
N HIS A 494 16.07 -11.35 -21.74
CA HIS A 494 15.73 -11.97 -20.48
C HIS A 494 14.45 -12.78 -20.63
N VAL A 495 14.32 -13.84 -19.83
CA VAL A 495 13.09 -14.60 -19.71
C VAL A 495 12.20 -13.89 -18.72
N ALA A 496 10.98 -13.55 -19.13
CA ALA A 496 10.01 -12.87 -18.28
C ALA A 496 9.60 -13.77 -17.11
N LEU A 497 9.58 -13.18 -15.92
CA LEU A 497 9.00 -13.76 -14.71
C LEU A 497 7.60 -13.15 -14.48
N PRO A 498 6.74 -13.76 -13.66
CA PRO A 498 5.47 -13.14 -13.28
C PRO A 498 5.68 -11.72 -12.73
N GLY A 499 4.75 -10.80 -13.05
CA GLY A 499 4.72 -9.49 -12.41
C GLY A 499 5.51 -8.38 -13.10
N GLY A 500 5.70 -8.41 -14.42
CA GLY A 500 6.22 -7.25 -15.16
C GLY A 500 5.40 -5.96 -14.93
N PHE A 501 4.11 -6.09 -14.63
CA PHE A 501 3.24 -4.97 -14.23
C PHE A 501 3.53 -4.38 -12.83
N CYS A 502 4.38 -4.99 -12.01
CA CYS A 502 4.62 -4.62 -10.60
C CYS A 502 5.65 -3.52 -10.36
N GLY A 503 6.41 -3.13 -11.39
CA GLY A 503 7.60 -2.30 -11.24
C GLY A 503 7.69 -1.13 -12.21
N GLY A 504 8.87 -0.53 -12.23
CA GLY A 504 9.23 0.56 -13.14
C GLY A 504 10.73 0.85 -13.12
N ARG A 505 11.17 1.74 -14.02
CA ARG A 505 12.58 2.10 -14.18
C ARG A 505 13.09 2.97 -13.02
N GLN A 506 13.67 2.35 -12.01
CA GLN A 506 14.28 2.99 -10.85
C GLN A 506 15.17 2.01 -10.08
N LEU A 507 16.06 2.54 -9.25
CA LEU A 507 16.82 1.79 -8.27
C LEU A 507 16.49 2.32 -6.86
N LEU A 508 15.81 1.50 -6.06
CA LEU A 508 15.44 1.77 -4.67
C LEU A 508 16.50 1.19 -3.74
N VAL A 509 17.06 2.03 -2.87
CA VAL A 509 18.22 1.70 -2.03
C VAL A 509 17.98 2.03 -0.56
N ILE A 510 18.75 1.37 0.31
CA ILE A 510 18.87 1.75 1.72
C ILE A 510 20.02 2.77 1.86
N ASN A 511 19.79 3.81 2.67
CA ASN A 511 20.81 4.77 3.10
C ASN A 511 21.40 4.27 4.43
N GLU A 512 22.51 3.54 4.35
CA GLU A 512 23.18 2.94 5.51
C GLU A 512 23.89 4.02 6.35
N ASP A 513 24.64 4.91 5.70
CA ASP A 513 25.36 6.02 6.35
C ASP A 513 24.50 7.29 6.31
N ARG A 514 23.60 7.46 7.27
CA ARG A 514 22.71 8.63 7.32
C ARG A 514 23.51 9.89 7.67
N THR A 515 23.60 10.84 6.75
CA THR A 515 23.96 12.22 7.12
C THR A 515 22.76 12.91 7.80
N GLN A 516 22.99 13.95 8.62
CA GLN A 516 21.91 14.64 9.34
C GLN A 516 20.83 15.16 8.37
N GLY A 517 19.64 14.57 8.41
CA GLY A 517 18.49 14.96 7.59
C GLY A 517 18.09 13.96 6.50
N GLU A 518 18.92 12.94 6.20
CA GLU A 518 18.59 11.92 5.21
C GLU A 518 17.68 10.80 5.78
N GLY A 519 16.62 10.46 5.04
CA GLY A 519 15.76 9.31 5.34
C GLY A 519 16.50 7.98 5.18
N LYS A 520 16.00 6.90 5.79
CA LYS A 520 16.59 5.54 5.66
C LYS A 520 16.57 5.00 4.22
N TRP A 521 15.81 5.61 3.32
CA TRP A 521 15.56 5.10 1.96
C TRP A 521 15.94 6.13 0.91
N GLY A 522 16.48 5.65 -0.21
CA GLY A 522 16.83 6.46 -1.36
C GLY A 522 16.23 5.90 -2.65
N LYS A 523 16.09 6.78 -3.64
CA LYS A 523 15.71 6.44 -5.01
C LYS A 523 16.77 7.04 -5.94
N ILE A 524 17.30 6.19 -6.81
CA ILE A 524 18.25 6.57 -7.86
C ILE A 524 17.53 6.35 -9.19
N LEU A 525 17.38 7.43 -9.95
CA LEU A 525 16.79 7.36 -11.28
C LEU A 525 17.76 6.72 -12.26
N ALA A 526 17.21 6.00 -13.24
CA ALA A 526 18.00 5.49 -14.35
C ALA A 526 18.64 6.66 -15.11
N PRO A 527 19.89 6.53 -15.57
CA PRO A 527 20.53 7.57 -16.39
C PRO A 527 19.71 7.84 -17.66
N SER A 528 19.42 9.10 -17.95
CA SER A 528 18.74 9.45 -19.20
C SER A 528 19.55 8.97 -20.40
N PRO A 529 18.93 8.40 -21.45
CA PRO A 529 19.62 8.12 -22.70
C PRO A 529 20.33 9.40 -23.18
N PRO A 530 21.55 9.31 -23.75
CA PRO A 530 22.16 10.48 -24.36
C PRO A 530 21.18 11.05 -25.39
N GLU A 531 20.91 12.35 -25.31
CA GLU A 531 20.05 13.04 -26.28
C GLU A 531 20.54 12.67 -27.68
N ARG A 532 19.63 12.14 -28.52
CA ARG A 532 19.93 11.92 -29.94
C ARG A 532 20.22 13.31 -30.52
N ARG A 533 21.49 13.63 -30.71
CA ARG A 533 21.94 14.82 -31.45
C ARG A 533 21.59 14.70 -32.93
#